data_AF-A0A969GAW1-F1
#
_entry.id   AF-A0A969GAW1-F1
#
_cell.length_a   1.000
_cell.length_b   1.000
_cell.length_c   1.000
_cell.angle_alpha   90.00
_cell.angle_beta   90.00
_cell.angle_gamma   90.00
#
_symmetry.space_group_name_H-M   'P 1'
#
loop_
_entity.id
_entity.type
_entity.pdbx_description
1 polymer ?
#
loop_
_entity_poly.entity_id
_entity_poly.type
_entity_poly.pdbx_seq_one_letter_code
_entity_poly.pdbx_strand_id
1 'polypeptide(L)'
;MEKAKQSIKKCFEFAPQKCDWCYKAHITAGQIDKKSKRYSEAERNFLMAKTIVEDTDNLSGKYWVLLDLARLARDNRQLDKATNYYSEMFTIKDSLDNQWIISNAMNIQTQAKVKVIEEEKKRLEFEKELYAAKIKNQQNQLFYLFCYC
;
A
#
# COMPACT_ATOMS: atom_id res chain seq x y z
N MET A 1 -4.21 14.59 -28.13
CA MET A 1 -4.78 15.34 -26.98
C MET A 1 -6.30 15.23 -26.89
N GLU A 2 -7.03 15.17 -28.00
CA GLU A 2 -8.50 15.25 -27.98
C GLU A 2 -9.21 14.05 -27.34
N LYS A 3 -8.70 12.83 -27.56
CA LYS A 3 -9.21 11.62 -26.89
C LYS A 3 -9.13 11.73 -25.35
N ALA A 4 -8.03 12.28 -24.81
CA ALA A 4 -7.85 12.44 -23.37
C ALA A 4 -8.84 13.44 -22.78
N LYS A 5 -9.06 14.58 -23.44
CA LYS A 5 -10.09 15.56 -23.04
C LYS A 5 -11.50 14.96 -23.06
N GLN A 6 -11.81 14.17 -24.09
CA GLN A 6 -13.11 13.52 -24.22
C GLN A 6 -13.33 12.45 -23.14
N SER A 7 -12.30 11.67 -22.80
CA SER A 7 -12.34 10.73 -21.68
C SER A 7 -12.53 11.43 -20.33
N ILE A 8 -11.84 12.55 -20.10
CA ILE A 8 -11.99 13.37 -18.88
C ILE A 8 -13.42 13.93 -18.79
N LYS A 9 -13.95 14.47 -19.90
CA LYS A 9 -15.33 15.01 -19.95
C LYS A 9 -16.36 13.93 -19.58
N LYS A 10 -16.24 12.73 -20.15
CA LYS A 10 -17.09 11.60 -19.81
C LYS A 10 -16.97 11.19 -18.34
N CYS A 11 -15.76 11.26 -17.77
CA CYS A 11 -15.54 10.98 -16.36
C CYS A 11 -16.29 11.96 -15.44
N PHE A 12 -16.34 13.25 -15.80
CA PHE A 12 -17.09 14.26 -15.06
C PHE A 12 -18.62 14.16 -15.26
N GLU A 13 -19.08 13.62 -16.39
CA GLU A 13 -20.50 13.40 -16.66
C GLU A 13 -21.08 12.18 -15.90
N PHE A 14 -20.26 11.14 -15.66
CA PHE A 14 -20.73 9.86 -15.12
C PHE A 14 -20.57 9.67 -13.60
N ALA A 15 -19.73 10.46 -12.93
CA ALA A 15 -19.40 10.22 -11.53
C ALA A 15 -19.86 11.38 -10.62
N PRO A 16 -20.65 11.11 -9.55
CA PRO A 16 -20.76 12.06 -8.45
C PRO A 16 -19.36 12.29 -7.87
N GLN A 17 -19.06 13.53 -7.47
CA GLN A 17 -17.72 14.14 -7.30
C GLN A 17 -16.75 13.49 -6.27
N LYS A 18 -17.00 12.26 -5.79
CA LYS A 18 -16.30 11.62 -4.68
C LYS A 18 -15.85 10.20 -5.00
N CYS A 19 -15.05 10.03 -6.05
CA CYS A 19 -14.52 8.73 -6.46
C CYS A 19 -13.01 8.78 -6.70
N ASP A 20 -12.28 7.68 -6.39
CA ASP A 20 -10.81 7.63 -6.55
C ASP A 20 -10.37 7.76 -8.03
N TRP A 21 -11.25 7.44 -8.99
CA TRP A 21 -11.02 7.72 -10.41
C TRP A 21 -11.14 9.22 -10.77
N CYS A 22 -11.91 9.97 -10.00
CA CYS A 22 -12.22 11.38 -10.25
C CYS A 22 -11.00 12.27 -10.01
N TYR A 23 -10.17 12.00 -8.96
CA TYR A 23 -8.96 12.79 -8.72
C TYR A 23 -7.92 12.61 -9.83
N LYS A 24 -7.78 11.39 -10.37
CA LYS A 24 -6.85 11.10 -11.49
C LYS A 24 -7.27 11.85 -12.76
N ALA A 25 -8.57 11.96 -13.02
CA ALA A 25 -9.09 12.76 -14.12
C ALA A 25 -8.73 14.25 -13.95
N HIS A 26 -8.89 14.79 -12.73
CA HIS A 26 -8.49 16.16 -12.41
C HIS A 26 -6.97 16.39 -12.53
N ILE A 27 -6.12 15.47 -12.07
CA ILE A 27 -4.67 15.54 -12.30
C ILE A 27 -4.37 15.61 -13.80
N THR A 28 -4.97 14.73 -14.59
CA THR A 28 -4.71 14.68 -16.03
C THR A 28 -5.16 15.96 -16.72
N ALA A 29 -6.32 16.51 -16.35
CA ALA A 29 -6.81 17.79 -16.83
C ALA A 29 -5.84 18.93 -16.45
N GLY A 30 -5.40 18.99 -15.20
CA GLY A 30 -4.46 19.99 -14.71
C GLY A 30 -3.12 19.93 -15.42
N GLN A 31 -2.61 18.74 -15.73
CA GLN A 31 -1.38 18.57 -16.51
C GLN A 31 -1.54 19.06 -17.96
N ILE A 32 -2.69 18.85 -18.58
CA ILE A 32 -3.00 19.36 -19.94
C ILE A 32 -3.06 20.89 -19.93
N ASP A 33 -3.70 21.48 -18.93
CA ASP A 33 -3.80 22.93 -18.76
C ASP A 33 -2.44 23.55 -18.50
N LYS A 34 -1.63 22.95 -17.61
CA LYS A 34 -0.25 23.38 -17.35
C LYS A 34 0.60 23.37 -18.61
N LYS A 35 0.54 22.30 -19.41
CA LYS A 35 1.26 22.21 -20.70
C LYS A 35 0.81 23.28 -21.69
N SER A 36 -0.45 23.69 -21.59
CA SER A 36 -1.03 24.75 -22.41
C SER A 36 -0.82 26.16 -21.82
N LYS A 37 -0.04 26.29 -20.73
CA LYS A 37 0.17 27.53 -19.96
C LYS A 37 -1.10 28.17 -19.39
N ARG A 38 -2.17 27.39 -19.27
CA ARG A 38 -3.42 27.75 -18.58
C ARG A 38 -3.25 27.48 -17.08
N TYR A 39 -2.45 28.30 -16.40
CA TYR A 39 -2.03 28.00 -15.03
C TYR A 39 -3.17 28.08 -14.01
N SER A 40 -4.13 28.99 -14.20
CA SER A 40 -5.28 29.12 -13.30
C SER A 40 -6.21 27.89 -13.38
N GLU A 41 -6.46 27.39 -14.58
CA GLU A 41 -7.25 26.18 -14.81
C GLU A 41 -6.51 24.93 -14.31
N ALA A 42 -5.19 24.89 -14.49
CA ALA A 42 -4.35 23.84 -13.93
C ALA A 42 -4.41 23.81 -12.40
N GLU A 43 -4.30 24.98 -11.74
CA GLU A 43 -4.37 25.11 -10.28
C GLU A 43 -5.74 24.65 -9.78
N ARG A 44 -6.83 25.09 -10.42
CA ARG A 44 -8.19 24.66 -10.08
C ARG A 44 -8.35 23.14 -10.18
N ASN A 45 -7.86 22.54 -11.26
CA ASN A 45 -7.93 21.08 -11.45
C ASN A 45 -7.14 20.33 -10.37
N PHE A 46 -5.91 20.75 -10.07
CA PHE A 46 -5.12 20.12 -9.02
C PHE A 46 -5.71 20.32 -7.62
N LEU A 47 -6.31 21.48 -7.33
CA LEU A 47 -7.01 21.71 -6.05
C LEU A 47 -8.24 20.81 -5.91
N MET A 48 -9.02 20.59 -6.97
CA MET A 48 -10.11 19.61 -6.94
C MET A 48 -9.59 18.19 -6.68
N ALA A 49 -8.47 17.81 -7.32
CA ALA A 49 -7.83 16.54 -7.03
C ALA A 49 -7.39 16.45 -5.56
N LYS A 50 -6.86 17.54 -4.99
CA LYS A 50 -6.41 17.63 -3.60
C LYS A 50 -7.57 17.39 -2.63
N THR A 51 -8.71 18.04 -2.84
CA THR A 51 -9.92 17.84 -2.02
C THR A 51 -10.37 16.38 -2.05
N ILE A 52 -10.39 15.74 -3.23
CA ILE A 52 -10.84 14.35 -3.35
C ILE A 52 -9.90 13.40 -2.59
N VAL A 53 -8.58 13.55 -2.72
CA VAL A 53 -7.63 12.67 -2.02
C VAL A 53 -7.55 12.92 -0.52
N GLU A 54 -7.94 14.11 -0.06
CA GLU A 54 -8.13 14.41 1.36
C GLU A 54 -9.41 13.78 1.91
N ASP A 55 -10.51 13.84 1.16
CA ASP A 55 -11.78 13.20 1.53
C ASP A 55 -11.68 11.66 1.56
N THR A 56 -10.79 11.06 0.77
CA THR A 56 -10.60 9.61 0.69
C THR A 56 -9.43 9.07 1.51
N ASP A 57 -8.78 9.92 2.33
CA ASP A 57 -7.58 9.57 3.11
C ASP A 57 -6.46 8.91 2.27
N ASN A 58 -6.40 9.21 0.98
CA ASN A 58 -5.44 8.62 0.05
C ASN A 58 -4.10 9.36 0.13
N LEU A 59 -3.25 8.97 1.09
CA LEU A 59 -1.92 9.56 1.31
C LEU A 59 -1.04 9.55 0.05
N SER A 60 -1.06 8.45 -0.72
CA SER A 60 -0.31 8.36 -1.97
C SER A 60 -0.84 9.34 -3.01
N GLY A 61 -2.16 9.46 -3.15
CA GLY A 61 -2.81 10.45 -4.01
C GLY A 61 -2.45 11.88 -3.61
N LYS A 62 -2.50 12.19 -2.31
CA LYS A 62 -2.15 13.50 -1.76
C LYS A 62 -0.69 13.87 -2.05
N TYR A 63 0.26 12.94 -1.89
CA TYR A 63 1.66 13.15 -2.27
C TYR A 63 1.81 13.59 -3.74
N TRP A 64 1.17 12.88 -4.67
CA TRP A 64 1.29 13.18 -6.10
C TRP A 64 0.62 14.51 -6.49
N VAL A 65 -0.53 14.83 -5.90
CA VAL A 65 -1.22 16.10 -6.13
C VAL A 65 -0.37 17.28 -5.64
N LEU A 66 0.21 17.19 -4.44
CA LEU A 66 1.07 18.24 -3.89
C LEU A 66 2.32 18.45 -4.74
N LEU A 67 2.92 17.38 -5.28
CA LEU A 67 4.05 17.49 -6.20
C LEU A 67 3.67 18.24 -7.49
N ASP A 68 2.50 17.97 -8.04
CA ASP A 68 2.02 18.65 -9.25
C ASP A 68 1.66 20.13 -8.98
N LEU A 69 1.08 20.45 -7.82
CA LEU A 69 0.85 21.83 -7.36
C LEU A 69 2.16 22.59 -7.14
N ALA A 70 3.15 21.97 -6.50
CA ALA A 70 4.46 22.58 -6.28
C ALA A 70 5.17 22.89 -7.60
N ARG A 71 5.14 21.95 -8.55
CA ARG A 71 5.67 22.15 -9.91
C ARG A 71 4.94 23.26 -10.64
N LEU A 72 3.60 23.29 -10.58
CA LEU A 72 2.80 24.35 -11.19
C LEU A 72 3.15 25.73 -10.61
N ALA A 73 3.21 25.84 -9.29
CA ALA A 73 3.57 27.08 -8.61
C ALA A 73 4.98 27.56 -9.01
N ARG A 74 5.95 26.65 -9.08
CA ARG A 74 7.31 26.95 -9.57
C ARG A 74 7.30 27.41 -11.03
N ASP A 75 6.59 26.70 -11.91
CA ASP A 75 6.49 27.03 -13.33
C ASP A 75 5.79 28.40 -13.53
N ASN A 76 4.90 28.79 -12.61
CA ASN A 76 4.23 30.10 -12.54
C ASN A 76 4.96 31.14 -11.68
N ARG A 77 6.22 30.89 -11.28
CA ARG A 77 7.08 31.76 -10.44
C ARG A 77 6.50 32.13 -9.06
N GLN A 78 5.56 31.35 -8.55
CA GLN A 78 5.01 31.47 -7.20
C GLN A 78 5.84 30.62 -6.23
N LEU A 79 7.07 31.06 -5.95
CA LEU A 79 8.05 30.26 -5.20
C LEU A 79 7.62 29.96 -3.76
N ASP A 80 6.96 30.92 -3.09
CA ASP A 80 6.46 30.71 -1.72
C ASP A 80 5.42 29.58 -1.65
N LYS A 81 4.47 29.57 -2.60
CA LYS A 81 3.50 28.47 -2.71
C LYS A 81 4.19 27.15 -3.04
N ALA A 82 5.16 27.17 -3.95
CA ALA A 82 5.90 25.96 -4.32
C ALA A 82 6.60 25.35 -3.10
N THR A 83 7.27 26.18 -2.30
CA THR A 83 7.92 25.76 -1.05
C THR A 83 6.91 25.14 -0.09
N ASN A 84 5.77 25.79 0.15
CA ASN A 84 4.74 25.24 1.04
C ASN A 84 4.21 23.87 0.57
N TYR A 85 3.92 23.74 -0.74
CA TYR A 85 3.48 22.45 -1.30
C TYR A 85 4.57 21.37 -1.22
N TYR A 86 5.84 21.72 -1.42
CA TYR A 86 6.95 20.79 -1.23
C TYR A 86 7.08 20.34 0.22
N SER A 87 6.99 21.27 1.18
CA SER A 87 7.04 20.95 2.60
C SER A 87 5.91 20.01 3.01
N GLU A 88 4.67 20.27 2.58
CA GLU A 88 3.54 19.38 2.86
C GLU A 88 3.74 17.99 2.22
N MET A 89 4.27 17.94 0.99
CA MET A 89 4.58 16.70 0.29
C MET A 89 5.63 15.86 1.03
N PHE A 90 6.68 16.47 1.57
CA PHE A 90 7.71 15.76 2.33
C PHE A 90 7.17 15.17 3.63
N THR A 91 6.30 15.88 4.35
CA THR A 91 5.64 15.34 5.55
C THR A 91 4.84 14.07 5.25
N ILE A 92 4.17 14.02 4.10
CA ILE A 92 3.45 12.80 3.66
C ILE A 92 4.42 11.69 3.29
N LYS A 93 5.51 12.02 2.60
CA LYS A 93 6.55 11.05 2.23
C LYS A 93 7.09 10.34 3.48
N ASP A 94 7.43 11.10 4.53
CA ASP A 94 7.93 10.53 5.78
C ASP A 94 6.89 9.62 6.44
N SER A 95 5.61 10.00 6.38
CA SER A 95 4.51 9.19 6.91
C SER A 95 4.35 7.87 6.16
N LEU A 96 4.44 7.89 4.83
CA LEU A 96 4.38 6.69 3.97
C LEU A 96 5.57 5.76 4.22
N ASP A 97 6.78 6.31 4.29
CA ASP A 97 8.00 5.55 4.54
C ASP A 97 7.94 4.87 5.93
N ASN A 98 7.44 5.58 6.95
CA ASN A 98 7.23 5.02 8.29
C ASN A 98 6.19 3.89 8.30
N GLN A 99 5.06 4.04 7.62
CA GLN A 99 4.04 2.99 7.52
C GLN A 99 4.58 1.73 6.85
N TRP A 100 5.37 1.89 5.79
CA TRP A 100 6.00 0.77 5.10
C TRP A 100 6.97 0.01 6.00
N ILE A 101 7.80 0.73 6.76
CA ILE A 101 8.74 0.13 7.73
C ILE A 101 8.00 -0.68 8.78
N ILE A 102 6.95 -0.12 9.39
CA ILE A 102 6.16 -0.79 10.43
C ILE A 102 5.51 -2.07 9.89
N SER A 103 4.87 -1.99 8.73
CA SER A 103 4.22 -3.14 8.09
C SER A 103 5.23 -4.25 7.77
N ASN A 104 6.38 -3.90 7.20
CA ASN A 104 7.44 -4.85 6.89
C ASN A 104 7.99 -5.52 8.16
N ALA A 105 8.23 -4.75 9.22
CA ALA A 105 8.70 -5.27 10.51
C ALA A 105 7.69 -6.26 11.11
N MET A 106 6.38 -5.94 11.07
CA MET A 106 5.32 -6.83 11.55
C MET A 106 5.24 -8.13 10.74
N ASN A 107 5.41 -8.05 9.43
CA ASN A 107 5.44 -9.23 8.56
C ASN A 107 6.62 -10.14 8.88
N ILE A 108 7.82 -9.58 9.02
CA ILE A 108 9.03 -10.33 9.40
C ILE A 108 8.83 -11.00 10.77
N GLN A 109 8.29 -10.27 11.75
CA GLN A 109 8.00 -10.82 13.07
C GLN A 109 7.01 -11.98 13.00
N THR A 110 5.97 -11.86 12.19
CA THR A 110 4.95 -12.89 12.01
C THR A 110 5.55 -14.14 11.35
N GLN A 111 6.35 -13.96 10.31
CA GLN A 111 7.07 -15.06 9.64
C GLN A 111 8.03 -15.77 10.59
N ALA A 112 8.76 -15.04 11.42
CA ALA A 112 9.65 -15.62 12.43
C ALA A 112 8.88 -16.49 13.44
N LYS A 113 7.73 -16.02 13.93
CA LYS A 113 6.86 -16.80 14.84
C LYS A 113 6.34 -18.07 14.19
N VAL A 114 5.90 -17.99 12.94
CA VAL A 114 5.43 -19.17 12.17
C VAL A 114 6.54 -20.20 12.03
N LYS A 115 7.77 -19.75 11.73
CA LYS A 115 8.92 -20.65 11.59
C LYS A 115 9.22 -21.42 12.88
N VAL A 116 9.16 -20.75 14.05
CA VAL A 116 9.35 -21.41 15.35
C VAL A 116 8.28 -22.47 15.59
N ILE A 117 7.01 -22.13 15.35
CA ILE A 117 5.88 -23.08 15.50
C ILE A 117 6.07 -24.29 14.58
N GLU A 118 6.54 -24.07 13.36
CA GLU A 118 6.75 -25.15 12.41
C GLU A 118 7.93 -26.06 12.79
N GLU A 119 8.99 -25.49 13.36
CA GLU A 119 10.11 -26.26 13.93
C GLU A 119 9.65 -27.08 15.14
N GLU A 120 8.83 -26.51 16.02
CA GLU A 120 8.25 -27.22 17.17
C GLU A 120 7.30 -28.34 16.73
N LYS A 121 6.47 -28.10 15.72
CA LYS A 121 5.57 -29.11 15.16
C LYS A 121 6.35 -30.32 14.65
N LYS A 122 7.45 -30.10 13.92
CA LYS A 122 8.34 -31.16 13.44
C LYS A 122 8.96 -31.95 14.60
N ARG A 123 9.39 -31.28 15.67
CA ARG A 123 9.91 -31.96 16.87
C ARG A 123 8.84 -32.85 17.51
N LEU A 124 7.62 -32.36 17.66
CA LEU A 124 6.52 -33.13 18.25
C LEU A 124 6.11 -34.33 17.39
N GLU A 125 6.12 -34.18 16.06
CA GLU A 125 5.89 -35.30 15.13
C GLU A 125 6.95 -36.38 15.29
N PHE A 126 8.23 -35.99 15.35
CA PHE A 126 9.33 -36.93 15.58
C PHE A 126 9.21 -37.65 16.94
N GLU A 127 8.85 -36.93 18.00
CA GLU A 127 8.62 -37.55 19.31
C GLU A 127 7.47 -38.56 19.29
N LYS A 128 6.35 -38.23 18.63
CA LYS A 128 5.22 -39.16 18.48
C LYS A 128 5.62 -40.45 17.79
N GLU A 129 6.42 -40.38 16.73
CA GLU A 129 6.95 -41.56 16.04
C GLU A 129 7.84 -42.41 16.96
N LEU A 130 8.72 -41.76 17.73
CA LEU A 130 9.58 -42.43 18.69
C LEU A 130 8.76 -43.17 19.76
N TYR A 131 7.72 -42.53 20.31
CA TYR A 131 6.84 -43.15 21.30
C TYR A 131 6.05 -44.33 20.70
N ALA A 132 5.52 -44.19 19.48
CA ALA A 132 4.82 -45.29 18.79
C ALA A 132 5.75 -46.49 18.56
N ALA A 133 7.00 -46.25 18.14
CA ALA A 133 8.00 -47.29 17.96
C ALA A 133 8.35 -48.01 19.28
N LYS A 134 8.48 -47.26 20.39
CA LYS A 134 8.72 -47.83 21.73
C LYS A 134 7.58 -48.74 22.18
N ILE A 135 6.33 -48.31 22.02
CA ILE A 135 5.15 -49.12 22.38
C ILE A 135 5.13 -50.41 21.56
N LYS A 136 5.35 -50.32 20.24
CA LYS A 136 5.40 -51.48 19.34
C LYS A 136 6.49 -52.46 19.74
N ASN A 137 7.68 -51.97 20.11
CA ASN A 137 8.77 -52.81 20.60
C ASN A 137 8.41 -53.52 21.93
N GLN A 138 7.84 -52.80 22.89
CA GLN A 138 7.37 -53.40 24.15
C GLN A 138 6.29 -54.46 23.93
N GLN A 139 5.32 -54.20 23.04
CA GLN A 139 4.30 -55.18 22.67
C GLN A 139 4.91 -56.45 22.06
N ASN A 140 5.88 -56.30 21.16
CA ASN A 140 6.60 -57.43 20.58
C ASN A 140 7.36 -58.21 21.66
N GLN A 141 8.08 -57.53 22.57
CA GLN A 141 8.80 -58.19 23.68
C GLN A 141 7.85 -58.99 24.59
N LEU A 142 6.71 -58.41 24.96
CA LEU A 142 5.68 -59.11 25.75
C LEU A 142 5.12 -60.32 24.99
N PHE A 143 4.85 -60.19 23.70
CA PHE A 143 4.40 -61.32 22.87
C PHE A 143 5.40 -62.49 22.88
N TYR A 144 6.70 -62.21 22.73
CA TYR A 144 7.74 -63.24 22.84
C TYR A 144 7.80 -63.88 24.23
N LEU A 145 7.52 -63.16 25.32
CA LEU A 145 7.49 -63.73 26.66
C LEU A 145 6.27 -64.65 26.90
N PHE A 146 5.09 -64.33 26.33
CA PHE A 146 3.88 -65.14 26.50
C PHE A 146 3.82 -66.39 25.60
N CYS A 147 4.58 -66.45 24.50
CA CYS A 147 4.64 -67.63 23.62
C CYS A 147 5.62 -68.73 24.10
N TYR A 148 6.41 -68.49 25.16
CA TYR A 148 7.40 -69.43 25.70
C TYR A 148 7.07 -69.94 27.13
N CYS A 149 5.84 -69.72 27.62
CA CYS A 149 5.27 -70.40 28.80
C CYS A 149 4.17 -71.38 28.36
#